data_AF-A0A7S0QN39-F1
#
_entry.id   AF-A0A7S0QN39-F1
#
_cell.length_a   1.000
_cell.length_b   1.000
_cell.length_c   1.000
_cell.angle_alpha   90.00
_cell.angle_beta   90.00
_cell.angle_gamma   90.00
#
_symmetry.space_group_name_H-M   'P 1'
#
loop_
_entity.id
_entity.type
_entity.pdbx_description
1 polymer ?
#
loop_
_entity_poly.entity_id
_entity_poly.type
_entity_poly.pdbx_seq_one_letter_code
_entity_poly.pdbx_strand_id
1 'polypeptide(L)'
;SHFEAKQSRSVTVLLVDELDLLVTRSQSVLYNLFDWPTRPNSRLIVIGIANTMDLPERMLPRIASRLGLMRVSFQPYTQQQIQAIVRSRLEGLNAFKDVAIE
;
A
#
# COMPACT_ATOMS: atom_id res chain seq x y z
N SER A 1 -35.21 -17.98 -26.22
CA SER A 1 -34.13 -16.97 -26.30
C SER A 1 -33.40 -16.96 -24.98
N HIS A 2 -32.19 -17.53 -24.93
CA HIS A 2 -31.35 -17.56 -23.73
C HIS A 2 -30.94 -16.12 -23.36
N PHE A 3 -31.44 -15.61 -22.23
CA PHE A 3 -30.88 -14.41 -21.60
C PHE A 3 -29.60 -14.82 -20.89
N GLU A 4 -28.45 -14.62 -21.52
CA GLU A 4 -27.16 -14.65 -20.81
C GLU A 4 -27.17 -13.54 -19.76
N ALA A 5 -27.09 -13.92 -18.48
CA ALA A 5 -26.87 -12.97 -17.41
C ALA A 5 -25.53 -12.26 -17.67
N LYS A 6 -25.59 -10.96 -17.96
CA LYS A 6 -24.42 -10.10 -18.13
C LYS A 6 -23.57 -10.18 -16.86
N GLN A 7 -22.48 -10.95 -16.88
CA GLN A 7 -21.55 -11.02 -15.76
C GLN A 7 -21.06 -9.61 -15.44
N SER A 8 -21.51 -9.06 -14.30
CA SER A 8 -20.99 -7.81 -13.78
C SER A 8 -19.52 -8.02 -13.45
N ARG A 9 -18.64 -7.36 -14.20
CA ARG A 9 -17.19 -7.43 -13.98
C ARG A 9 -16.87 -6.91 -12.57
N SER A 10 -16.36 -7.75 -11.67
CA SER A 10 -16.00 -7.31 -10.31
C SER A 10 -14.84 -6.32 -10.30
N VAL A 11 -14.72 -5.55 -9.21
CA VAL A 11 -13.54 -4.72 -8.95
C VAL A 11 -12.46 -5.61 -8.33
N THR A 12 -11.24 -5.56 -8.87
CA THR A 12 -10.06 -6.26 -8.36
C THR A 12 -9.20 -5.28 -7.57
N VAL A 13 -8.76 -5.68 -6.38
CA VAL A 13 -7.75 -4.95 -5.60
C VAL A 13 -6.46 -5.76 -5.64
N LEU A 14 -5.38 -5.15 -6.15
CA LEU A 14 -4.04 -5.71 -6.18
C LEU A 14 -3.19 -5.01 -5.12
N LEU A 15 -2.81 -5.76 -4.09
CA LEU A 15 -1.84 -5.32 -3.09
C LEU A 15 -0.45 -5.83 -3.49
N VAL A 16 0.51 -4.93 -3.56
CA VAL A 16 1.91 -5.23 -3.82
C VAL A 16 2.72 -4.77 -2.62
N ASP A 17 3.21 -5.72 -1.84
CA ASP A 17 4.16 -5.44 -0.76
C ASP A 17 5.59 -5.36 -1.31
N GLU A 18 6.49 -4.69 -0.59
CA GLU A 18 7.89 -4.49 -0.98
C GLU A 18 8.06 -4.00 -2.44
N LEU A 19 7.24 -3.01 -2.84
CA LEU A 19 7.18 -2.47 -4.19
C LEU A 19 8.54 -1.95 -4.69
N ASP A 20 9.41 -1.52 -3.78
CA ASP A 20 10.77 -1.09 -4.05
C ASP A 20 11.67 -2.20 -4.62
N LEU A 21 11.36 -3.47 -4.38
CA LEU A 21 12.05 -4.61 -5.00
C LEU A 21 11.77 -4.73 -6.50
N LEU A 22 10.66 -4.16 -6.99
CA LEU A 22 10.31 -4.16 -8.41
C LEU A 22 11.01 -3.06 -9.21
N VAL A 23 11.83 -2.22 -8.54
CA VAL A 23 12.66 -1.20 -9.20
C VAL A 23 13.81 -1.87 -9.93
N THR A 24 13.67 -1.95 -11.26
CA THR A 24 14.70 -2.48 -12.16
C THR A 24 15.17 -1.40 -13.14
N ARG A 25 16.27 -1.64 -13.86
CA ARG A 25 16.74 -0.71 -14.91
C ARG A 25 15.69 -0.46 -16.00
N SER A 26 14.88 -1.47 -16.33
CA SER A 26 13.84 -1.34 -17.37
C SER A 26 12.56 -0.65 -16.87
N GLN A 27 12.30 -0.71 -15.55
CA GLN A 27 11.08 -0.21 -14.90
C GLN A 27 9.76 -0.67 -15.54
N SER A 28 9.78 -1.72 -16.35
CA SER A 28 8.64 -2.19 -17.13
C SER A 28 7.51 -2.73 -16.25
N VAL A 29 7.84 -3.47 -15.19
CA VAL A 29 6.87 -4.01 -14.23
C VAL A 29 6.14 -2.88 -13.51
N LEU A 30 6.88 -1.94 -12.94
CA LEU A 30 6.33 -0.77 -12.25
C LEU A 30 5.46 0.07 -13.19
N TYR A 31 5.94 0.32 -14.41
CA TYR A 31 5.15 1.03 -15.41
C TYR A 31 3.80 0.36 -15.65
N ASN A 32 3.80 -0.95 -15.89
CA ASN A 32 2.58 -1.72 -16.16
C ASN A 32 1.62 -1.70 -14.96
N LEU A 33 2.14 -1.89 -13.75
CA LEU A 33 1.34 -1.86 -12.52
C LEU A 33 0.60 -0.52 -12.36
N PHE A 34 1.26 0.60 -12.65
CA PHE A 34 0.62 1.92 -12.56
C PHE A 34 -0.18 2.32 -13.82
N ASP A 35 0.04 1.66 -14.96
CA ASP A 35 -0.72 1.87 -16.19
C ASP A 35 -2.07 1.13 -16.17
N TRP A 36 -2.12 -0.09 -15.62
CA TRP A 36 -3.33 -0.93 -15.66
C TRP A 36 -4.59 -0.29 -15.05
N PRO A 37 -4.54 0.43 -13.91
CA PRO A 37 -5.70 1.13 -13.37
C PRO A 37 -6.20 2.27 -14.26
N THR A 38 -5.31 2.88 -15.07
CA THR A 38 -5.64 4.05 -15.91
C THR A 38 -6.31 3.69 -17.23
N ARG A 39 -6.33 2.40 -17.59
CA ARG A 39 -6.91 1.93 -18.86
C ARG A 39 -8.44 2.07 -18.87
N PRO A 40 -9.04 2.38 -20.03
CA PRO A 40 -10.50 2.45 -20.15
C PRO A 40 -11.17 1.15 -19.69
N ASN A 41 -12.27 1.28 -18.96
CA ASN A 41 -13.04 0.16 -18.39
C ASN A 41 -12.25 -0.72 -17.39
N SER A 42 -11.08 -0.27 -16.93
CA SER A 42 -10.35 -0.95 -15.86
C SER A 42 -11.16 -0.87 -14.57
N ARG A 43 -11.30 -2.03 -13.90
CA ARG A 43 -11.87 -2.15 -12.55
C ARG A 43 -10.79 -2.66 -11.61
N LEU A 44 -9.62 -2.05 -11.67
CA LEU A 44 -8.43 -2.44 -10.91
C LEU A 44 -8.00 -1.30 -9.99
N ILE A 45 -7.81 -1.61 -8.71
CA ILE A 45 -7.17 -0.75 -7.72
C ILE A 45 -5.81 -1.36 -7.40
N VAL A 46 -4.74 -0.58 -7.48
CA VAL A 46 -3.39 -1.02 -7.12
C VAL A 46 -2.95 -0.26 -5.88
N ILE A 47 -2.58 -1.00 -4.84
CA ILE A 47 -2.01 -0.49 -3.59
C ILE A 47 -0.59 -1.03 -3.49
N GLY A 48 0.39 -0.12 -3.48
CA GLY A 48 1.80 -0.47 -3.32
C GLY A 48 2.30 -0.05 -1.95
N ILE A 49 2.96 -0.96 -1.23
CA ILE A 49 3.65 -0.70 0.02
C ILE A 49 5.15 -0.73 -0.27
N ALA A 50 5.88 0.28 0.19
CA ALA A 50 7.33 0.35 0.04
C ALA A 50 7.94 0.89 1.34
N ASN A 51 9.16 0.44 1.65
CA ASN A 51 9.86 0.85 2.85
C ASN A 51 10.47 2.24 2.71
N THR A 52 10.80 2.65 1.49
CA THR A 52 11.51 3.88 1.23
C THR A 52 10.61 4.98 0.64
N MET A 53 10.91 6.21 1.03
CA MET A 53 10.18 7.40 0.60
C MET A 53 10.69 7.99 -0.72
N ASP A 54 11.89 7.62 -1.14
CA ASP A 54 12.59 8.06 -2.35
C ASP A 54 12.20 7.25 -3.60
N LEU A 55 11.28 6.29 -3.46
CA LEU A 55 10.84 5.44 -4.57
C LEU A 55 10.45 6.23 -5.83
N PRO A 56 9.69 7.34 -5.76
CA PRO A 56 9.36 8.13 -6.95
C PRO A 56 10.57 8.77 -7.63
N GLU A 57 11.59 9.19 -6.85
CA GLU A 57 12.81 9.83 -7.36
C GLU A 57 13.66 8.84 -8.16
N ARG A 58 13.52 7.54 -7.87
CA ARG A 58 14.20 6.44 -8.56
C ARG A 58 13.46 5.97 -9.82
N MET A 59 12.27 6.48 -10.08
CA MET A 59 11.39 6.06 -11.17
C MET A 59 11.40 7.02 -12.36
N LEU A 60 10.94 6.55 -13.53
CA LEU A 60 10.74 7.37 -14.71
C LEU A 60 9.75 8.52 -14.38
N PRO A 61 9.99 9.76 -14.87
CA PRO A 61 9.18 10.92 -14.53
C PRO A 61 7.66 10.73 -14.75
N ARG A 62 7.29 10.01 -15.81
CA ARG A 62 5.88 9.69 -16.13
C ARG A 62 5.22 8.77 -15.09
N ILE A 63 5.98 7.88 -14.46
CA ILE A 63 5.49 6.99 -13.39
C ILE A 63 5.44 7.76 -12.07
N ALA A 64 6.51 8.49 -11.76
CA ALA A 64 6.62 9.32 -10.56
C ALA A 64 5.49 10.36 -10.46
N SER A 65 5.16 11.02 -11.59
CA SER A 65 4.07 12.01 -11.65
C SER A 65 2.70 11.41 -11.30
N ARG A 66 2.43 10.15 -11.68
CA ARG A 66 1.17 9.46 -11.35
C ARG A 66 1.13 9.06 -9.87
N LEU A 67 2.25 8.60 -9.33
CA LEU A 67 2.38 8.20 -7.92
C LEU A 67 2.33 9.39 -6.96
N GLY A 68 2.87 10.55 -7.36
CA GLY A 68 3.02 11.71 -6.48
C GLY A 68 1.71 12.28 -5.93
N LEU A 69 0.58 12.04 -6.60
CA LEU A 69 -0.73 12.57 -6.21
C LEU A 69 -1.51 11.66 -5.25
N MET A 70 -1.14 10.39 -5.09
CA MET A 70 -1.95 9.37 -4.37
C MET A 70 -1.15 8.68 -3.26
N ARG A 71 -0.21 9.38 -2.63
CA ARG A 71 0.72 8.81 -1.66
C ARG A 71 0.31 9.11 -0.21
N VAL A 72 0.45 8.11 0.64
CA VAL A 72 0.35 8.23 2.10
C VAL A 72 1.67 7.80 2.72
N SER A 73 2.27 8.63 3.57
CA SER A 73 3.51 8.32 4.27
C SER A 73 3.21 8.00 5.74
N PHE A 74 3.46 6.75 6.15
CA PHE A 74 3.37 6.33 7.55
C PHE A 74 4.63 6.78 8.28
N GLN A 75 4.49 7.79 9.15
CA GLN A 75 5.61 8.27 9.96
C GLN A 75 5.96 7.26 11.07
N PRO A 76 7.22 7.24 11.54
CA PRO A 76 7.57 6.50 12.74
C PRO A 76 6.65 6.89 13.90
N TYR A 77 6.25 5.90 14.70
CA TYR A 77 5.44 6.16 15.88
C TYR A 77 6.20 7.03 16.89
N THR A 78 5.50 7.98 17.50
CA THR A 78 6.02 8.72 18.65
C THR A 78 6.12 7.80 19.88
N GLN A 79 6.91 8.19 20.88
CA GLN A 79 7.00 7.45 22.15
C GLN A 79 5.62 7.18 22.76
N GLN A 80 4.73 8.19 22.77
CA GLN A 80 3.37 8.08 23.28
C GLN A 80 2.52 7.09 22.47
N GLN A 81 2.66 7.08 21.13
CA GLN A 81 1.95 6.13 20.28
C GLN A 81 2.45 4.70 20.49
N ILE A 82 3.77 4.50 20.60
CA ILE A 82 4.34 3.18 20.92
C ILE A 82 3.82 2.71 22.28
N GLN A 83 3.86 3.57 23.30
CA GLN A 83 3.34 3.26 24.64
C GLN A 83 1.85 2.88 24.60
N ALA A 84 1.03 3.63 23.86
CA ALA A 84 -0.39 3.33 23.69
C ALA A 84 -0.63 2.00 22.95
N ILE A 85 0.14 1.71 21.89
CA ILE A 85 0.06 0.44 21.15
C ILE A 85 0.45 -0.73 22.04
N VAL A 86 1.53 -0.60 22.83
CA VAL A 86 1.97 -1.65 23.75
C VAL A 86 0.94 -1.86 24.84
N ARG A 87 0.45 -0.79 25.49
CA ARG A 87 -0.61 -0.89 26.51
C ARG A 87 -1.87 -1.56 25.97
N SER A 88 -2.36 -1.14 24.80
CA SER A 88 -3.54 -1.73 24.16
C SER A 88 -3.36 -3.22 23.83
N ARG A 89 -2.14 -3.66 23.47
CA ARG A 89 -1.85 -5.10 23.26
C ARG A 89 -1.76 -5.91 24.56
N LEU A 90 -1.52 -5.25 25.69
CA LEU A 90 -1.41 -5.85 27.01
C LEU A 90 -2.72 -5.80 27.81
N GLU A 91 -3.67 -4.95 27.42
CA GLU A 91 -5.01 -4.92 27.98
C GLU A 91 -5.68 -6.31 27.90
N GLY A 92 -5.99 -6.88 29.07
CA GLY A 92 -6.57 -8.22 29.20
C GLY A 92 -5.58 -9.35 29.51
N LEU A 93 -4.27 -9.08 29.52
CA LEU A 93 -3.24 -10.01 29.98
C LEU A 93 -2.87 -9.70 31.44
N ASN A 94 -3.26 -10.55 32.39
CA ASN A 94 -2.89 -10.46 33.82
C ASN A 94 -1.39 -10.71 34.12
N ALA A 95 -0.51 -10.47 33.15
CA ALA A 95 0.90 -10.86 33.19
C ALA A 95 1.87 -9.72 33.52
N PHE A 96 1.47 -8.45 33.37
CA PHE A 96 2.36 -7.29 33.56
C PHE A 96 1.81 -6.34 34.64
N LYS A 97 2.65 -5.98 35.61
CA LYS A 97 2.38 -4.91 36.59
C LYS A 97 2.65 -3.55 35.93
N ASP A 98 1.77 -2.58 36.17
CA ASP A 98 1.75 -1.23 35.56
C ASP A 98 3.10 -0.46 35.56
N VAL A 99 4.01 -0.80 36.47
CA VAL A 99 5.33 -0.14 36.62
C VAL A 99 6.30 -0.43 35.46
N ALA A 100 6.03 -1.45 34.63
CA ALA A 100 6.93 -1.83 33.52
C ALA A 100 6.66 -1.10 32.18
N ILE A 101 5.65 -0.22 32.12
CA ILE A 101 5.20 0.45 30.88
C ILE A 101 5.30 1.99 30.99
N GLU A 102 6.21 2.49 31.81
CA GLU A 102 6.63 3.90 31.88
C GLU A 102 8.03 4.10 31.28
#